data_AF-A0A2K3KEX7-F1
#
_entry.id   AF-A0A2K3KEX7-F1
#
_cell.length_a   1.000
_cell.length_b   1.000
_cell.length_c   1.000
_cell.angle_alpha   90.00
_cell.angle_beta   90.00
_cell.angle_gamma   90.00
#
_symmetry.space_group_name_H-M   'P 1'
#
loop_
_entity.id
_entity.type
_entity.pdbx_description
1 polymer ?
#
loop_
_entity_poly.entity_id
_entity_poly.type
_entity_poly.pdbx_seq_one_letter_code
_entity_poly.pdbx_strand_id
1 'polypeptide(L)' 'KRQPIAFFNKALSDGNLAKSVYEKELMALVLCIQHWRHYLLGKQFTVFTDHKSLKHFLQQRVTSPDQQ' A
#
# COMPACT_ATOMS: atom_id res chain seq x y z
N LYS A 1 4.78 -19.58 15.32
CA LYS A 1 5.90 -19.00 14.53
C LYS A 1 5.29 -18.28 13.32
N ARG A 2 5.62 -17.01 13.06
CA ARG A 2 5.21 -16.33 11.82
C ARG A 2 6.26 -16.66 10.77
N GLN A 3 5.92 -17.48 9.78
CA GLN A 3 6.80 -17.79 8.66
C GLN A 3 6.37 -16.94 7.46
N PRO A 4 7.25 -16.06 6.94
CA PRO A 4 6.93 -15.29 5.75
C PRO A 4 6.85 -16.24 4.54
N ILE A 5 5.81 -16.06 3.72
CA ILE A 5 5.61 -16.86 2.50
C ILE A 5 6.43 -16.30 1.35
N ALA A 6 6.45 -14.97 1.22
CA ALA A 6 7.20 -14.27 0.20
C ALA A 6 7.43 -12.80 0.59
N PHE A 7 8.40 -12.17 -0.07
CA PHE A 7 8.72 -10.75 0.07
C PHE A 7 8.61 -10.07 -1.29
N PHE A 8 8.14 -8.83 -1.30
CA PHE A 8 8.04 -8.00 -2.50
C PHE A 8 8.63 -6.63 -2.21
N ASN A 9 9.44 -6.12 -3.12
CA ASN A 9 10.00 -4.78 -3.08
C ASN A 9 9.99 -4.23 -4.51
N LYS A 10 9.65 -2.95 -4.66
CA LYS A 10 9.70 -2.23 -5.93
C LYS A 10 10.24 -0.82 -5.69
N ALA A 11 11.32 -0.49 -6.40
CA ALA A 11 11.89 0.85 -6.39
C ALA A 11 10.91 1.85 -7.02
N LEU A 12 10.78 3.02 -6.39
CA LEU A 12 10.03 4.15 -6.94
C LEU A 12 10.92 4.94 -7.90
N SER A 13 10.40 5.28 -9.08
CA SER A 13 11.07 6.16 -10.04
C SER A 13 11.25 7.58 -9.47
N ASP A 14 12.21 8.36 -9.97
CA ASP A 14 12.56 9.69 -9.43
C ASP A 14 11.37 10.64 -9.30
N GLY A 15 10.43 10.63 -10.26
CA GLY A 15 9.20 11.44 -10.18
C GLY A 15 8.25 11.04 -9.04
N ASN A 16 8.30 9.79 -8.59
CA ASN A 16 7.54 9.30 -7.44
C ASN A 16 8.32 9.44 -6.12
N LEU A 17 9.62 9.72 -6.18
CA LEU A 17 10.43 10.00 -5.00
C LEU A 17 10.16 11.40 -4.44
N ALA A 18 9.68 12.34 -5.26
CA ALA A 18 9.27 13.67 -4.82
C ALA A 18 7.92 13.69 -4.06
N LYS A 19 7.18 12.58 -4.10
CA LYS A 19 5.86 12.45 -3.44
C LYS A 19 5.96 12.41 -1.92
N SER A 20 4.85 12.73 -1.25
CA SER A 20 4.76 12.65 0.21
C SER A 20 4.96 11.21 0.71
N VAL A 21 5.34 11.06 1.98
CA VAL A 21 5.50 9.72 2.60
C VAL A 21 4.19 8.93 2.52
N TYR A 22 3.06 9.60 2.72
CA TYR A 22 1.74 9.02 2.58
C TYR A 22 1.49 8.44 1.17
N GLU A 23 1.76 9.22 0.11
CA GLU A 23 1.58 8.75 -1.26
C GLU A 23 2.49 7.56 -1.58
N LYS A 24 3.75 7.59 -1.13
CA LYS A 24 4.71 6.51 -1.36
C LYS A 24 4.26 5.20 -0.72
N GLU A 25 3.78 5.24 0.51
CA GLU A 25 3.28 4.06 1.19
C GLU A 25 1.97 3.55 0.59
N LEU A 26 1.08 4.47 0.19
CA LEU A 26 -0.13 4.10 -0.53
C LEU A 26 0.22 3.38 -1.84
N MET A 27 1.18 3.90 -2.60
CA MET A 27 1.68 3.25 -3.81
C MET A 27 2.25 1.87 -3.50
N ALA A 28 3.07 1.75 -2.44
CA ALA A 28 3.62 0.45 -2.02
C ALA A 28 2.50 -0.56 -1.70
N LEU A 29 1.45 -0.14 -1.01
CA LEU A 29 0.30 -0.97 -0.66
C LEU A 29 -0.46 -1.43 -1.92
N VAL A 30 -0.76 -0.52 -2.85
CA VAL A 30 -1.43 -0.84 -4.12
C VAL A 30 -0.58 -1.81 -4.96
N LEU A 31 0.74 -1.56 -5.05
CA LEU A 31 1.67 -2.42 -5.79
C LEU A 31 1.76 -3.83 -5.18
N CYS A 32 1.82 -3.94 -3.85
CA CYS A 32 1.78 -5.21 -3.13
C CYS A 32 0.50 -5.99 -3.43
N ILE A 33 -0.67 -5.35 -3.37
CA ILE A 33 -1.95 -6.01 -3.64
C ILE A 33 -2.05 -6.46 -5.10
N GLN A 34 -1.57 -5.64 -6.05
CA GLN A 34 -1.54 -6.02 -7.46
C GLN A 34 -0.60 -7.20 -7.70
N HIS A 35 0.61 -7.19 -7.13
CA HIS A 35 1.58 -8.27 -7.28
C HIS A 35 1.04 -9.58 -6.70
N TRP A 36 0.48 -9.52 -5.48
CA TRP A 36 -0.07 -10.69 -4.78
C TRP A 36 -1.54 -10.97 -5.10
N ARG A 37 -2.11 -10.38 -6.17
CA ARG A 37 -3.52 -10.57 -6.54
C ARG A 37 -3.89 -12.06 -6.62
N HIS A 38 -3.03 -12.88 -7.19
CA HIS A 38 -3.24 -14.32 -7.31
C HIS A 38 -3.29 -15.07 -5.97
N TYR A 39 -2.66 -14.54 -4.90
CA TYR A 39 -2.78 -15.08 -3.54
C TYR A 39 -3.97 -14.51 -2.75
N LEU A 40 -4.29 -13.24 -2.98
CA LEU A 40 -5.28 -12.49 -2.19
C LEU A 40 -6.71 -12.59 -2.75
N LEU A 41 -6.86 -12.85 -4.05
CA LEU A 41 -8.17 -12.88 -4.69
C LEU A 41 -9.06 -13.97 -4.07
N GLY A 42 -10.30 -13.60 -3.71
CA GLY A 42 -11.27 -14.51 -3.11
C GLY A 42 -11.01 -14.85 -1.63
N LYS A 43 -10.01 -14.24 -0.99
CA LYS A 43 -9.70 -14.43 0.42
C LYS A 43 -9.80 -13.13 1.19
N GLN A 44 -10.30 -13.19 2.42
CA GLN A 44 -10.18 -12.07 3.35
C GLN A 44 -8.73 -11.97 3.84
N PHE A 45 -8.15 -10.78 3.76
CA PHE A 45 -6.79 -10.52 4.24
C PHE A 45 -6.74 -9.24 5.07
N THR A 46 -5.72 -9.13 5.92
CA THR A 46 -5.47 -7.97 6.76
C THR A 46 -4.11 -7.37 6.40
N VAL A 47 -4.10 -6.08 6.10
CA VAL A 47 -2.86 -5.34 5.84
C VAL A 47 -2.43 -4.68 7.15
N PHE A 48 -1.17 -4.90 7.53
CA PHE A 48 -0.54 -4.21 8.65
C PHE A 48 0.41 -3.15 8.09
N THR A 49 0.17 -1.89 8.44
CA THR A 49 1.00 -0.74 8.11
C THR A 49 1.24 0.06 9.39
N ASP A 50 2.41 0.66 9.52
CA ASP A 50 2.82 1.55 10.60
C ASP A 50 2.18 2.95 10.48
N HIS A 51 1.57 3.26 9.35
CA HIS A 51 1.03 4.59 9.08
C HIS A 51 -0.47 4.68 9.36
N LYS A 52 -0.81 5.41 10.42
CA LYS A 52 -2.19 5.57 10.91
C LYS A 52 -3.12 6.21 9.87
N SER A 53 -2.59 7.07 8.99
CA SER A 53 -3.36 7.74 7.93
C SER A 53 -3.93 6.76 6.92
N LEU A 54 -3.27 5.60 6.69
CA LEU A 54 -3.76 4.56 5.80
C LEU A 54 -4.83 3.66 6.43
N LYS A 55 -5.07 3.78 7.75
CA LYS A 55 -6.11 2.99 8.44
C LYS A 55 -7.52 3.30 7.92
N HIS A 56 -7.74 4.54 7.49
CA HIS A 56 -9.00 4.99 6.91
C HIS A 56 -8.99 4.94 5.38
N PHE A 57 -7.99 4.32 4.74
CA PHE A 57 -7.86 4.27 3.29
C PHE A 57 -9.14 3.78 2.59
N LEU A 58 -9.76 2.71 3.09
CA LEU A 58 -11.02 2.18 2.52
C LEU A 58 -12.24 3.10 2.77
N GLN A 59 -12.15 3.99 3.75
CA GLN A 59 -13.19 4.99 4.06
C GLN A 59 -12.91 6.33 3.38
N GLN A 60 -11.69 6.54 2.90
CA GLN A 60 -11.25 7.74 2.23
C GLN A 60 -11.83 7.73 0.81
N ARG A 61 -12.97 8.40 0.61
CA ARG A 61 -13.48 8.70 -0.74
C ARG A 61 -12.38 9.41 -1.51
N VAL A 62 -12.21 9.04 -2.78
CA VAL A 62 -11.29 9.63 -3.77
C VAL A 62 -11.70 11.10 -4.02
N THR A 63 -11.46 11.95 -3.05
CA THR A 63 -11.77 13.38 -3.04
C THR A 63 -10.87 14.01 -2.01
N SER A 64 -9.59 14.15 -2.34
CA SER A 64 -8.74 15.26 -1.85
C SER A 64 -7.48 15.31 -2.72
N PRO A 65 -7.25 16.42 -3.46
CA PRO A 65 -5.94 16.71 -4.02
C PRO A 65 -5.00 17.01 -2.83
N ASP A 66 -3.81 16.43 -2.83
CA ASP A 66 -2.74 16.77 -1.87
C ASP A 66 -3.10 16.69 -0.38
N GLN A 67 -2.96 15.50 0.22
CA GLN A 67 -2.71 15.45 1.67
C GLN A 67 -1.22 15.70 1.92
N GLN A 68 -0.95 16.97 2.27
CA GLN A 68 0.30 17.55 2.77
C GLN A 68 0.91 16.77 3.94
#